data_AF-A0A843JHT1-F1
#
_entry.id   AF-A0A843JHT1-F1
#
_cell.length_a   1.000
_cell.length_b   1.000
_cell.length_c   1.000
_cell.angle_alpha   90.00
_cell.angle_beta   90.00
_cell.angle_gamma   90.00
#
_symmetry.space_group_name_H-M   'P 1'
#
loop_
_entity.id
_entity.type
_entity.pdbx_description
1 polymer ?
#
loop_
_entity_poly.entity_id
_entity_poly.type
_entity_poly.pdbx_seq_one_letter_code
_entity_poly.pdbx_strand_id
1 'polypeptide(L)'
;MIQKKKYAKAAKIIPDGYESANHFFEPDFKDKEMIWMGQNTNELHIGHNDDVHKAMIDCIGSDEYCKYPPPEGFTELQSFILKDLELEGLNIYINAGATESLY
;
A
#
# COMPACT_ATOMS: atom_id res chain seq x y z
N MET A 1 33.79 0.60 20.93
CA MET A 1 33.10 1.74 20.29
C MET A 1 32.21 1.20 19.19
N ILE A 2 30.89 1.34 19.28
CA ILE A 2 29.98 0.89 18.22
C ILE A 2 30.17 1.85 17.03
N GLN A 3 30.63 1.32 15.88
CA GLN A 3 30.72 2.09 14.64
C GLN A 3 29.33 2.67 14.32
N LYS A 4 29.23 4.00 14.19
CA LYS A 4 28.00 4.64 13.67
C LYS A 4 27.70 4.02 12.30
N LYS A 5 26.52 3.44 12.13
CA LYS A 5 26.06 2.90 10.84
C LYS A 5 26.22 4.01 9.79
N LYS A 6 26.89 3.68 8.67
CA LYS A 6 27.16 4.57 7.52
C LYS A 6 25.90 5.26 6.98
N TYR A 7 24.72 4.70 7.28
CA TYR A 7 23.39 5.20 6.92
C TYR A 7 22.47 5.34 8.14
N ALA A 8 22.97 5.93 9.23
CA ALA A 8 22.10 6.31 10.33
C ALA A 8 21.08 7.34 9.81
N LYS A 9 19.78 7.03 9.90
CA LYS A 9 18.72 7.99 9.57
C LYS A 9 18.96 9.26 10.38
N ALA A 10 18.88 10.42 9.72
CA ALA A 10 18.95 11.70 10.40
C ALA A 10 17.91 11.74 11.53
N ALA A 11 18.27 12.35 12.66
CA ALA A 11 17.33 12.55 13.74
C ALA A 11 16.16 13.39 13.20
N LYS A 12 14.93 12.94 13.45
CA LYS A 12 13.73 13.72 13.10
C LYS A 12 13.75 15.00 13.92
N ILE A 13 13.67 16.15 13.26
CA ILE A 13 13.57 17.46 13.92
C ILE A 13 12.07 17.79 13.99
N ILE A 14 11.60 18.09 15.20
CA ILE A 14 10.22 18.51 15.43
C ILE A 14 10.17 20.02 15.13
N PRO A 15 9.26 20.48 14.26
CA PRO A 15 9.10 21.91 13.99
C PRO A 15 8.69 22.70 15.25
N ASP A 16 9.13 23.95 15.35
CA ASP A 16 8.82 24.83 16.47
C ASP A 16 7.30 24.98 16.65
N GLY A 17 6.84 24.89 17.90
CA GLY A 17 5.42 24.98 18.24
C GLY A 17 4.64 23.67 18.14
N TYR A 18 5.28 22.54 17.81
CA TYR A 18 4.64 21.23 17.73
C TYR A 18 5.25 20.22 18.71
N GLU A 19 4.42 19.27 19.15
CA GLU A 19 4.81 18.22 20.10
C GLU A 19 5.44 17.00 19.40
N SER A 20 5.15 16.83 18.11
CA SER A 20 5.69 15.75 17.29
C SER A 20 5.58 16.10 15.81
N ALA A 21 6.30 15.35 14.97
CA ALA A 21 6.13 15.45 13.52
C ALA A 21 4.69 15.13 13.07
N ASN A 22 3.98 14.22 13.76
CA ASN A 22 2.59 13.93 13.40
C ASN A 22 1.67 15.11 13.71
N HIS A 23 1.84 15.73 14.88
CA HIS A 23 1.07 16.93 15.26
C HIS A 23 1.28 18.06 14.24
N PHE A 24 2.47 18.18 13.65
CA PHE A 24 2.75 19.12 12.55
C PHE A 24 1.93 18.87 11.29
N PHE A 25 1.73 17.61 10.86
CA PHE A 25 1.02 17.27 9.63
C PHE A 25 -0.50 17.11 9.81
N GLU A 26 -1.01 17.04 11.04
CA GLU A 26 -2.44 16.88 11.28
C GLU A 26 -3.32 17.99 10.67
N PRO A 27 -2.95 19.28 10.72
CA PRO A 27 -3.73 20.34 10.07
C PRO A 27 -3.84 20.12 8.55
N ASP A 28 -2.72 19.81 7.89
CA ASP A 28 -2.66 19.57 6.44
C ASP A 28 -3.50 18.35 6.04
N PHE A 29 -3.51 17.31 6.88
CA PHE A 29 -4.33 16.11 6.66
C PHE A 29 -5.83 16.36 6.85
N LYS A 30 -6.21 17.28 7.76
CA LYS A 30 -7.60 17.63 8.05
C LYS A 30 -8.18 18.65 7.06
N ASP A 31 -7.34 19.35 6.32
CA ASP A 31 -7.76 20.30 5.30
C ASP A 31 -8.33 19.55 4.09
N LYS A 32 -9.65 19.70 3.88
CA LYS A 32 -10.39 19.04 2.80
C LYS A 32 -10.14 19.67 1.43
N GLU A 33 -9.65 20.90 1.39
CA GLU A 33 -9.33 21.62 0.15
C GLU A 33 -7.86 21.45 -0.24
N MET A 34 -7.06 20.76 0.58
CA MET A 34 -5.65 20.50 0.33
C MET A 34 -5.46 19.61 -0.89
N ILE A 35 -4.72 20.10 -1.89
CA ILE A 35 -4.29 19.31 -3.04
C ILE A 35 -2.99 18.59 -2.68
N TRP A 36 -3.08 17.28 -2.46
CA TRP A 36 -1.95 16.43 -2.10
C TRP A 36 -1.08 16.08 -3.33
N MET A 37 0.09 16.72 -3.43
CA MET A 37 1.06 16.47 -4.52
C MET A 37 2.35 15.77 -4.06
N GLY A 38 2.49 15.53 -2.75
CA GLY A 38 3.72 14.99 -2.17
C GLY A 38 3.85 13.46 -2.25
N GLN A 39 2.73 12.75 -2.35
CA GLN A 39 2.69 11.29 -2.29
C GLN A 39 2.30 10.70 -3.65
N ASN A 40 3.13 9.81 -4.18
CA ASN A 40 2.80 9.01 -5.36
C ASN A 40 2.02 7.76 -4.93
N THR A 41 0.78 7.95 -4.49
CA THR A 41 -0.15 6.85 -4.21
C THR A 41 -1.04 6.58 -5.40
N ASN A 42 -1.44 5.32 -5.52
CA ASN A 42 -2.49 4.90 -6.43
C ASN A 42 -3.80 5.62 -6.12
N GLU A 43 -4.36 6.24 -7.15
CA GLU A 43 -5.66 6.89 -7.14
C GLU A 43 -6.78 5.84 -7.23
N LEU A 44 -7.02 5.10 -6.15
CA LEU A 44 -8.20 4.23 -6.03
C LEU A 44 -9.42 5.11 -5.73
N HIS A 45 -9.83 5.92 -6.71
CA HIS A 45 -10.97 6.83 -6.60
C HIS A 45 -12.28 6.17 -6.97
N ILE A 46 -13.31 6.39 -6.15
CA ILE A 46 -14.69 5.98 -6.46
C ILE A 46 -15.11 6.67 -7.76
N GLY A 47 -15.68 5.91 -8.71
CA GLY A 47 -16.00 6.37 -10.06
C GLY A 47 -14.91 6.11 -11.10
N HIS A 48 -13.69 5.73 -10.70
CA HIS A 48 -12.61 5.36 -11.63
C HIS A 48 -12.31 3.85 -11.62
N ASN A 49 -12.52 3.18 -10.48
CA ASN A 49 -12.20 1.76 -10.27
C ASN A 49 -13.39 1.01 -9.64
N ASP A 50 -14.57 1.17 -10.23
CA ASP A 50 -15.83 0.69 -9.62
C ASP A 50 -15.86 -0.82 -9.43
N ASP A 51 -15.29 -1.59 -10.35
CA ASP A 51 -15.21 -3.05 -10.23
C ASP A 51 -14.34 -3.49 -9.04
N VAL A 52 -13.24 -2.77 -8.78
CA VAL A 52 -12.37 -3.04 -7.63
C VAL A 52 -13.11 -2.73 -6.32
N HIS A 53 -13.78 -1.57 -6.24
CA HIS A 53 -14.58 -1.23 -5.06
C HIS A 53 -15.69 -2.23 -4.80
N LYS A 54 -16.40 -2.63 -5.86
CA LYS A 54 -17.46 -3.63 -5.77
C LYS A 54 -16.91 -4.95 -5.23
N ALA A 55 -15.80 -5.45 -5.78
CA ALA A 55 -15.19 -6.69 -5.30
C ALA A 55 -14.78 -6.61 -3.83
N MET A 56 -14.21 -5.47 -3.39
CA MET A 56 -13.86 -5.26 -1.99
C MET A 56 -15.09 -5.25 -1.07
N ILE A 57 -16.15 -4.55 -1.45
CA ILE A 57 -17.41 -4.48 -0.68
C ILE A 57 -18.09 -5.85 -0.62
N ASP A 58 -18.14 -6.57 -1.74
CA ASP A 58 -18.76 -7.90 -1.81
C ASP A 58 -17.98 -8.90 -0.93
N CYS A 59 -16.65 -8.83 -0.90
CA CYS A 59 -15.80 -9.64 0.00
C CYS A 59 -16.06 -9.32 1.49
N ILE A 60 -16.22 -8.04 1.85
CA ILE A 60 -16.60 -7.64 3.20
C ILE A 60 -17.99 -8.16 3.56
N GLY A 61 -18.97 -8.00 2.66
CA GLY A 61 -20.36 -8.43 2.90
C GLY A 61 -20.56 -9.94 3.00
N SER A 62 -19.59 -10.73 2.54
CA SER A 62 -19.60 -12.20 2.57
C SER A 62 -18.68 -12.80 3.64
N ASP A 63 -17.98 -11.97 4.42
CA ASP A 63 -17.01 -12.37 5.44
C ASP A 63 -15.86 -13.26 4.94
N GLU A 64 -15.59 -13.27 3.63
CA GLU A 64 -14.55 -14.14 3.06
C GLU A 64 -13.13 -13.76 3.50
N TYR A 65 -12.92 -12.50 3.86
CA TYR A 65 -11.66 -12.01 4.43
C TYR A 65 -11.29 -12.70 5.77
N CYS A 66 -12.22 -13.41 6.42
CA CYS A 66 -11.92 -14.19 7.63
C CYS A 66 -11.20 -15.53 7.34
N LYS A 67 -11.17 -15.96 6.08
CA LYS A 67 -10.52 -17.20 5.66
C LYS A 67 -9.03 -16.95 5.49
N TYR A 68 -8.20 -17.92 5.89
CA TYR A 68 -6.77 -17.86 5.55
C TYR A 68 -6.60 -17.94 4.02
N PRO A 69 -5.86 -17.00 3.40
CA PRO A 69 -5.59 -17.07 1.98
C PRO A 69 -4.62 -18.24 1.69
N PRO A 70 -4.59 -18.74 0.45
CA PRO A 70 -3.56 -19.68 0.03
C PRO A 70 -2.16 -19.07 0.20
N PRO A 71 -1.13 -19.87 0.59
CA PRO A 71 0.19 -19.37 0.98
C PRO A 71 0.98 -18.71 -0.17
N GLU A 72 0.65 -19.00 -1.42
CA GLU A 72 1.28 -18.42 -2.61
C GLU A 72 0.35 -17.45 -3.38
N GLY A 73 -0.82 -17.17 -2.83
CA GLY A 73 -1.88 -16.38 -3.45
C GLY A 73 -2.94 -17.20 -4.19
N PHE A 74 -3.97 -16.50 -4.66
CA PHE A 74 -5.07 -17.10 -5.41
C PHE A 74 -4.61 -17.47 -6.83
N THR A 75 -4.80 -18.73 -7.22
CA THR A 75 -4.37 -19.25 -8.54
C THR A 75 -5.02 -18.51 -9.71
N GLU A 76 -6.27 -18.10 -9.57
CA GLU A 76 -6.98 -17.30 -10.57
C GLU A 76 -6.32 -15.92 -10.76
N LEU A 77 -6.00 -15.23 -9.66
CA LEU A 77 -5.28 -13.95 -9.70
C LEU A 77 -3.91 -14.09 -10.37
N GLN A 78 -3.14 -15.15 -10.03
CA GLN A 78 -1.86 -15.43 -10.67
C GLN A 78 -2.02 -15.58 -12.18
N SER A 79 -3.04 -16.32 -12.64
CA SER A 79 -3.30 -16.53 -14.06
C SER A 79 -3.67 -15.23 -14.80
N PHE A 80 -4.46 -14.37 -14.18
CA PHE A 80 -4.85 -13.08 -14.77
C PHE A 80 -3.67 -12.13 -14.87
N ILE A 81 -2.83 -12.05 -13.84
CA ILE A 81 -1.61 -11.22 -13.88
C ILE A 81 -0.66 -11.69 -14.99
N LEU A 82 -0.39 -12.99 -15.08
CA LEU A 82 0.51 -13.52 -16.11
C LEU A 82 -0.01 -13.24 -17.53
N LYS A 83 -1.33 -13.36 -17.72
CA LYS A 83 -1.97 -13.04 -18.99
C LYS A 83 -1.87 -11.55 -19.33
N ASP A 84 -2.16 -10.67 -18.37
CA ASP A 84 -2.11 -9.21 -18.59
C ASP A 84 -0.68 -8.72 -18.88
N LEU A 85 0.32 -9.44 -18.39
CA LEU A 85 1.74 -9.13 -18.62
C LEU A 85 2.33 -9.84 -19.84
N GLU A 86 1.58 -10.68 -20.55
CA GLU A 86 2.06 -11.53 -21.66
C GLU A 86 3.23 -12.45 -21.23
N LEU A 87 3.13 -13.01 -20.03
CA LEU A 87 4.14 -13.87 -19.38
C LEU A 87 3.62 -15.29 -19.13
N GLU A 88 2.65 -15.75 -19.93
CA GLU A 88 2.10 -17.09 -19.80
C GLU A 88 3.21 -18.15 -19.96
N GLY A 89 3.32 -19.06 -18.98
CA GLY A 89 4.37 -20.07 -18.91
C GLY A 89 5.44 -19.78 -17.86
N LEU A 90 5.41 -18.60 -17.22
CA LEU A 90 6.16 -18.33 -16.00
C LEU A 90 5.34 -18.63 -14.74
N ASN A 91 6.02 -18.69 -13.60
CA ASN A 91 5.40 -18.76 -12.29
C ASN A 91 5.51 -17.41 -11.59
N ILE A 92 4.48 -17.05 -10.82
CA ILE A 92 4.44 -15.82 -10.02
C ILE A 92 4.07 -16.16 -8.57
N TYR A 93 4.64 -15.40 -7.64
CA TYR A 93 4.32 -15.46 -6.21
C TYR A 93 3.61 -14.17 -5.80
N ILE A 94 2.47 -14.29 -5.13
CA ILE A 94 1.70 -13.14 -4.63
C ILE A 94 2.06 -12.88 -3.17
N ASN A 95 2.39 -11.62 -2.85
CA ASN A 95 2.70 -11.16 -1.49
C ASN A 95 2.01 -9.83 -1.19
N ALA A 96 2.23 -9.27 0.01
CA ALA A 96 1.69 -7.99 0.47
C ALA A 96 2.44 -6.79 -0.14
N GLY A 97 2.56 -6.79 -1.46
CA GLY A 97 3.04 -5.67 -2.27
C GLY A 97 4.53 -5.69 -2.59
N ALA A 98 4.91 -4.82 -3.54
CA ALA A 98 6.26 -4.77 -4.08
C ALA A 98 7.35 -4.55 -3.02
N THR A 99 7.05 -3.81 -1.96
CA THR A 99 8.01 -3.59 -0.87
C THR A 99 8.33 -4.89 -0.12
N GLU A 100 7.34 -5.73 0.16
CA GLU A 100 7.57 -7.04 0.80
C GLU A 100 8.36 -7.96 -0.13
N SER A 101 8.13 -7.89 -1.44
CA SER A 101 8.86 -8.67 -2.46
C SER A 101 10.38 -8.45 -2.46
N LEU A 102 10.86 -7.35 -1.85
CA LEU A 102 12.28 -7.01 -1.80
C LEU A 102 13.00 -7.56 -0.55
N TYR A 103 12.26 -8.05 0.44
CA TYR A 103 12.80 -8.63 1.68
C TYR A 103 13.06 -10.13 1.54
#